data_AF-A0AA91GNQ7-F1
#
_entry.id   AF-A0AA91GNQ7-F1
#
_cell.length_a   1.000
_cell.length_b   1.000
_cell.length_c   1.000
_cell.angle_alpha   90.00
_cell.angle_beta   90.00
_cell.angle_gamma   90.00
#
_symmetry.space_group_name_H-M   'P 1'
#
loop_
_entity.id
_entity.type
_entity.pdbx_description
1 polymer ?
#
loop_
_entity_poly.entity_id
_entity_poly.type
_entity_poly.pdbx_seq_one_letter_code
_entity_poly.pdbx_strand_id
1 'polypeptide(L)'
;MNHKIFFTSLLLLSLSNLPAQASCREGNPRSTEYIRRNQPNRCEGIQREPISGNSLRLISIAIRNIPSYGETLLMQIPRMNGGSNPQVKLQSLEKNYQLDSPSLSPNSSGYSFSWDTYVLKREDIPADSLRALAYFNLGSESVHIPVILGNTSGKYEFVFYTPSRAKFSTFEILRDGKRVYSSPLNNARSGEIVFTWDGRNASAGRYELHIVANIEPKGQPAQPFERRFVFEHNPNWLK
;
A
#
# COMPACT_ATOMS: atom_id res chain seq x y z
N MET A 1 -40.40 -35.82 44.72
CA MET A 1 -39.18 -35.56 43.93
C MET A 1 -39.60 -35.11 42.54
N ASN A 2 -39.38 -33.84 42.20
CA ASN A 2 -39.59 -33.31 40.84
C ASN A 2 -38.57 -32.18 40.63
N HIS A 3 -37.47 -32.49 39.95
CA HIS A 3 -36.51 -31.48 39.52
C HIS A 3 -36.80 -31.11 38.06
N LYS A 4 -37.26 -29.87 37.83
CA LYS A 4 -37.33 -29.27 36.50
C LYS A 4 -35.94 -28.73 36.17
N ILE A 5 -35.28 -29.33 35.18
CA ILE A 5 -34.02 -28.84 34.62
C ILE A 5 -34.36 -27.80 33.56
N PHE A 6 -34.01 -26.54 33.79
CA PHE A 6 -34.02 -25.49 32.78
C PHE A 6 -32.72 -25.57 31.98
N PHE A 7 -32.82 -25.92 30.69
CA PHE A 7 -31.72 -25.80 29.74
C PHE A 7 -31.76 -24.40 29.11
N THR A 8 -30.89 -23.50 29.56
CA THR A 8 -30.60 -22.24 28.88
C THR A 8 -29.55 -22.51 27.80
N SER A 9 -30.01 -22.58 26.55
CA SER A 9 -29.13 -22.68 25.37
C SER A 9 -28.52 -21.31 25.09
N LEU A 10 -27.22 -21.15 25.39
CA LEU A 10 -26.43 -19.98 25.02
C LEU A 10 -26.07 -20.09 23.53
N LEU A 11 -26.76 -19.34 22.68
CA LEU A 11 -26.41 -19.22 21.26
C LEU A 11 -25.17 -18.31 21.13
N LEU A 12 -23.98 -18.92 21.05
CA LEU A 12 -22.75 -18.23 20.68
C LEU A 12 -22.78 -17.96 19.18
N LEU A 13 -23.26 -16.77 18.79
CA LEU A 13 -23.11 -16.24 17.44
C LEU A 13 -21.63 -15.94 17.18
N SER A 14 -20.94 -16.91 16.57
CA SER A 14 -19.61 -16.69 15.99
C SER A 14 -19.74 -15.75 14.79
N LEU A 15 -19.56 -14.46 15.01
CA LEU A 15 -19.30 -13.48 13.96
C LEU A 15 -17.95 -13.81 13.33
N SER A 16 -17.95 -14.69 12.34
CA SER A 16 -16.81 -14.86 11.45
C SER A 16 -16.60 -13.55 10.69
N ASN A 17 -15.57 -12.79 11.06
CA ASN A 17 -15.05 -11.67 10.31
C ASN A 17 -14.55 -12.17 8.95
N LEU A 18 -15.44 -12.26 7.96
CA LEU A 18 -15.04 -12.40 6.58
C LEU A 18 -14.22 -11.15 6.23
N PRO A 19 -13.02 -11.30 5.64
CA PRO A 19 -12.28 -10.14 5.16
C PRO A 19 -13.18 -9.40 4.17
N ALA A 20 -13.33 -8.10 4.35
CA ALA A 20 -14.05 -7.24 3.42
C ALA A 20 -13.32 -7.29 2.08
N GLN A 21 -13.69 -8.24 1.21
CA GLN A 21 -13.36 -8.15 -0.20
C GLN A 21 -13.99 -6.86 -0.69
N ALA A 22 -13.18 -5.97 -1.28
CA ALA A 22 -13.71 -4.77 -1.91
C ALA A 22 -14.86 -5.17 -2.84
N SER A 23 -16.10 -4.81 -2.52
CA SER A 23 -17.27 -5.18 -3.32
C SER A 23 -17.40 -4.17 -4.45
N CYS A 24 -16.44 -4.15 -5.37
CA CYS A 24 -16.64 -3.48 -6.65
C CYS A 24 -17.77 -4.19 -7.40
N ARG A 25 -18.61 -3.43 -8.09
CA ARG A 25 -19.74 -3.99 -8.84
C ARG A 25 -19.24 -4.67 -10.10
N GLU A 26 -19.96 -5.69 -10.56
CA GLU A 26 -19.80 -6.19 -11.93
C GLU A 26 -20.17 -5.08 -12.92
N GLY A 27 -19.51 -5.06 -14.08
CA GLY A 27 -19.73 -4.04 -15.09
C GLY A 27 -19.20 -4.42 -16.46
N ASN A 28 -19.28 -3.49 -17.41
CA ASN A 28 -18.75 -3.72 -18.76
C ASN A 28 -17.21 -3.74 -18.73
N PRO A 29 -16.53 -4.85 -19.10
CA PRO A 29 -15.06 -4.93 -19.08
C PRO A 29 -14.37 -3.89 -19.96
N ARG A 30 -15.07 -3.35 -20.97
CA ARG A 30 -14.59 -2.27 -21.85
C ARG A 30 -14.77 -0.87 -21.23
N SER A 31 -15.46 -0.71 -20.11
CA SER A 31 -15.48 0.57 -19.39
C SER A 31 -14.17 0.75 -18.60
N THR A 32 -13.93 1.99 -18.18
CA THR A 32 -12.82 2.36 -17.28
C THR A 32 -13.31 2.66 -15.87
N GLU A 33 -14.61 2.48 -15.60
CA GLU A 33 -15.19 2.63 -14.27
C GLU A 33 -14.61 1.60 -13.30
N TYR A 34 -14.59 1.94 -12.01
CA TYR A 34 -14.16 1.02 -10.96
C TYR A 34 -15.14 -0.16 -10.83
N ILE A 35 -14.77 -1.29 -11.44
CA ILE A 35 -15.59 -2.50 -11.52
C ILE A 35 -14.77 -3.75 -11.21
N ARG A 36 -15.46 -4.87 -11.03
CA ARG A 36 -14.84 -6.19 -11.01
C ARG A 36 -14.31 -6.55 -12.39
N ARG A 37 -13.07 -7.01 -12.47
CA ARG A 37 -12.44 -7.56 -13.69
C ARG A 37 -11.98 -8.97 -13.40
N ASN A 38 -12.26 -9.91 -14.29
CA ASN A 38 -12.12 -11.35 -14.00
C ASN A 38 -10.89 -12.03 -14.62
N GLN A 39 -10.10 -11.31 -15.42
CA GLN A 39 -8.93 -11.85 -16.12
C GLN A 39 -7.69 -10.94 -15.95
N PRO A 40 -6.88 -11.14 -14.90
CA PRO A 40 -7.20 -11.87 -13.67
C PRO A 40 -8.15 -11.10 -12.75
N ASN A 41 -8.71 -11.84 -11.79
CA ASN A 41 -9.70 -11.36 -10.84
C ASN A 41 -9.16 -10.23 -9.92
N ARG A 42 -9.78 -9.04 -9.98
CA ARG A 42 -9.43 -7.82 -9.24
C ARG A 42 -10.59 -6.82 -9.26
N CYS A 43 -10.56 -5.82 -8.38
CA CYS A 43 -11.30 -4.58 -8.59
C CYS A 43 -10.36 -3.57 -9.25
N GLU A 44 -10.78 -2.94 -10.36
CA GLU A 44 -9.95 -1.93 -11.03
C GLU A 44 -10.81 -0.92 -11.80
N GLY A 45 -10.43 0.36 -11.70
CA GLY A 45 -10.90 1.42 -12.59
C GLY A 45 -10.73 2.80 -11.98
N ILE A 46 -11.46 3.77 -12.53
CA ILE A 46 -11.52 5.14 -12.02
C ILE A 46 -12.61 5.23 -10.95
N GLN A 47 -12.21 5.52 -9.72
CA GLN A 47 -13.09 5.73 -8.59
C GLN A 47 -13.30 7.24 -8.39
N ARG A 48 -14.39 7.79 -8.96
CA ARG A 48 -14.65 9.24 -8.99
C ARG A 48 -15.04 9.84 -7.64
N GLU A 49 -15.26 9.02 -6.61
CA GLU A 49 -15.53 9.53 -5.28
C GLU A 49 -14.25 10.13 -4.68
N PRO A 50 -14.30 11.38 -4.17
CA PRO A 50 -13.14 12.00 -3.59
C PRO A 50 -12.66 11.16 -2.42
N ILE A 51 -11.36 10.91 -2.37
CA ILE A 51 -10.76 10.18 -1.26
C ILE A 51 -10.93 11.04 0.00
N SER A 52 -11.85 10.64 0.86
CA SER A 52 -12.11 11.31 2.13
C SER A 52 -10.96 11.05 3.10
N GLY A 53 -10.52 12.11 3.78
CA GLY A 53 -9.45 12.04 4.79
C GLY A 53 -8.46 13.18 4.67
N ASN A 54 -8.54 14.13 5.62
CA ASN A 54 -7.62 15.26 5.72
C ASN A 54 -6.27 14.91 6.38
N SER A 55 -5.90 13.63 6.42
CA SER A 55 -4.74 13.15 7.17
C SER A 55 -3.54 12.85 6.28
N LEU A 56 -2.35 13.10 6.81
CA LEU A 56 -1.10 12.58 6.26
C LEU A 56 -1.11 11.05 6.33
N ARG A 57 -0.88 10.38 5.20
CA ARG A 57 -0.89 8.92 5.09
C ARG A 57 0.23 8.38 4.23
N LEU A 58 0.77 7.21 4.59
CA LEU A 58 1.62 6.42 3.72
C LEU A 58 0.77 5.78 2.63
N ILE A 59 1.13 6.00 1.36
CA ILE A 59 0.38 5.48 0.20
C ILE A 59 1.21 4.59 -0.71
N SER A 60 2.53 4.57 -0.53
CA SER A 60 3.42 3.73 -1.33
C SER A 60 4.67 3.35 -0.56
N ILE A 61 5.04 2.08 -0.65
CA ILE A 61 6.42 1.60 -0.48
C ILE A 61 6.68 0.73 -1.71
N ALA A 62 7.36 1.29 -2.70
CA ALA A 62 7.54 0.63 -3.99
C ALA A 62 8.99 0.62 -4.44
N ILE A 63 9.30 -0.33 -5.32
CA ILE A 63 10.51 -0.33 -6.14
C ILE A 63 9.98 -0.34 -7.57
N ARG A 64 10.17 0.75 -8.32
CA ARG A 64 9.45 0.93 -9.58
C ARG A 64 10.34 1.49 -10.66
N ASN A 65 10.35 0.81 -11.80
CA ASN A 65 10.84 1.31 -13.06
C ASN A 65 9.90 0.86 -14.18
N ILE A 66 9.03 1.78 -14.60
CA ILE A 66 8.06 1.58 -15.68
C ILE A 66 8.30 2.69 -16.71
N PRO A 67 9.15 2.45 -17.74
CA PRO A 67 9.42 3.46 -18.77
C PRO A 67 8.16 3.82 -19.57
N SER A 68 7.33 2.82 -19.87
CA SER A 68 6.05 2.94 -20.54
C SER A 68 5.20 1.70 -20.27
N TYR A 69 3.88 1.79 -20.52
CA TYR A 69 3.02 0.60 -20.44
C TYR A 69 3.09 -0.21 -21.73
N GLY A 70 3.39 -1.50 -21.59
CA GLY A 70 3.10 -2.50 -22.63
C GLY A 70 1.63 -2.94 -22.59
N GLU A 71 1.32 -4.12 -23.11
CA GLU A 71 -0.04 -4.69 -22.98
C GLU A 71 -0.38 -5.13 -21.56
N THR A 72 0.63 -5.53 -20.79
CA THR A 72 0.49 -5.96 -19.40
C THR A 72 1.50 -5.26 -18.51
N LEU A 73 1.13 -5.07 -17.24
CA LEU A 73 2.04 -4.65 -16.19
C LEU A 73 2.19 -5.77 -15.17
N LEU A 74 3.45 -6.04 -14.79
CA LEU A 74 3.77 -6.99 -13.73
C LEU A 74 3.97 -6.25 -12.41
N MET A 75 3.27 -6.74 -11.40
CA MET A 75 3.47 -6.41 -9.99
C MET A 75 4.02 -7.64 -9.28
N GLN A 76 5.05 -7.45 -8.46
CA GLN A 76 5.62 -8.49 -7.62
C GLN A 76 5.67 -8.00 -6.17
N ILE A 77 5.37 -8.91 -5.24
CA ILE A 77 5.43 -8.67 -3.80
C ILE A 77 6.35 -9.76 -3.24
N PRO A 78 7.54 -9.41 -2.73
CA PRO A 78 8.45 -10.40 -2.19
C PRO A 78 7.84 -11.21 -1.04
N ARG A 79 8.28 -12.46 -0.91
CA ARG A 79 7.87 -13.30 0.22
C ARG A 79 8.48 -12.77 1.50
N MET A 80 7.67 -12.75 2.56
CA MET A 80 8.12 -12.56 3.94
C MET A 80 7.94 -13.87 4.71
N ASN A 81 8.90 -14.21 5.58
CA ASN A 81 8.76 -15.37 6.46
C ASN A 81 7.55 -15.21 7.39
N GLY A 82 6.70 -16.25 7.46
CA GLY A 82 5.46 -16.22 8.25
C GLY A 82 4.31 -15.43 7.62
N GLY A 83 4.54 -14.75 6.49
CA GLY A 83 3.50 -14.01 5.75
C GLY A 83 2.79 -14.88 4.73
N SER A 84 1.48 -15.06 4.88
CA SER A 84 0.60 -15.61 3.84
C SER A 84 -0.32 -14.52 3.32
N ASN A 85 -0.54 -14.48 2.00
CA ASN A 85 -1.53 -13.62 1.32
C ASN A 85 -1.41 -12.12 1.66
N PRO A 86 -0.47 -11.38 1.06
CA PRO A 86 -0.33 -9.96 1.33
C PRO A 86 -1.58 -9.20 0.88
N GLN A 87 -1.98 -8.22 1.67
CA GLN A 87 -2.92 -7.21 1.24
C GLN A 87 -2.18 -6.22 0.35
N VAL A 88 -2.78 -5.83 -0.78
CA VAL A 88 -2.17 -4.90 -1.71
C VAL A 88 -3.21 -3.95 -2.29
N LYS A 89 -2.79 -2.69 -2.39
CA LYS A 89 -3.51 -1.62 -3.08
C LYS A 89 -2.56 -0.93 -4.06
N LEU A 90 -3.03 -0.71 -5.28
CA LEU A 90 -2.39 0.12 -6.28
C LEU A 90 -3.32 1.28 -6.62
N GLN A 91 -2.80 2.49 -6.73
CA GLN A 91 -3.60 3.67 -7.04
C GLN A 91 -2.80 4.74 -7.78
N SER A 92 -3.50 5.65 -8.46
CA SER A 92 -2.97 6.96 -8.88
C SER A 92 -3.95 8.02 -8.39
N LEU A 93 -3.47 8.91 -7.51
CA LEU A 93 -4.32 9.93 -6.90
C LEU A 93 -4.72 11.02 -7.90
N GLU A 94 -3.83 11.36 -8.83
CA GLU A 94 -4.08 12.38 -9.86
C GLU A 94 -5.25 12.00 -10.77
N LYS A 95 -5.35 10.71 -11.12
CA LYS A 95 -6.35 10.19 -12.05
C LYS A 95 -7.49 9.44 -11.36
N ASN A 96 -7.48 9.38 -10.03
CA ASN A 96 -8.42 8.58 -9.23
C ASN A 96 -8.48 7.10 -9.66
N TYR A 97 -7.37 6.58 -10.16
CA TYR A 97 -7.27 5.17 -10.51
C TYR A 97 -7.05 4.34 -9.26
N GLN A 98 -7.70 3.19 -9.19
CA GLN A 98 -7.55 2.26 -8.09
C GLN A 98 -7.61 0.82 -8.60
N LEU A 99 -6.75 -0.02 -8.03
CA LEU A 99 -6.74 -1.46 -8.18
C LEU A 99 -6.58 -2.10 -6.80
N ASP A 100 -7.59 -2.88 -6.40
CA ASP A 100 -7.66 -3.54 -5.10
C ASP A 100 -7.96 -5.03 -5.22
N SER A 101 -7.63 -5.75 -4.15
CA SER A 101 -7.92 -7.18 -4.00
C SER A 101 -7.51 -8.03 -5.23
N PRO A 102 -6.31 -7.81 -5.83
CA PRO A 102 -5.88 -8.63 -6.95
C PRO A 102 -5.66 -10.07 -6.51
N SER A 103 -6.01 -11.01 -7.38
CA SER A 103 -5.78 -12.43 -7.15
C SER A 103 -4.32 -12.75 -7.43
N LEU A 104 -3.51 -12.72 -6.38
CA LEU A 104 -2.07 -12.90 -6.47
C LEU A 104 -1.70 -14.38 -6.71
N SER A 105 -0.79 -14.61 -7.65
CA SER A 105 -0.20 -15.93 -7.89
C SER A 105 1.04 -16.11 -7.01
N PRO A 106 1.05 -17.06 -6.05
CA PRO A 106 2.24 -17.33 -5.24
C PRO A 106 3.30 -18.10 -6.04
N ASN A 107 4.57 -17.84 -5.76
CA ASN A 107 5.72 -18.60 -6.23
C ASN A 107 6.80 -18.67 -5.13
N SER A 108 7.92 -19.35 -5.38
CA SER A 108 9.00 -19.51 -4.39
C SER A 108 9.58 -18.19 -3.85
N SER A 109 9.59 -17.15 -4.67
CA SER A 109 10.21 -15.85 -4.38
C SER A 109 9.23 -14.83 -3.81
N GLY A 110 7.92 -15.08 -3.89
CA GLY A 110 6.90 -14.13 -3.47
C GLY A 110 5.53 -14.37 -4.11
N TYR A 111 4.91 -13.27 -4.48
CA TYR A 111 3.60 -13.21 -5.11
C TYR A 111 3.73 -12.34 -6.35
N SER A 112 3.04 -12.71 -7.41
CA SER A 112 3.03 -11.95 -8.66
C SER A 112 1.61 -11.72 -9.14
N PHE A 113 1.41 -10.61 -9.84
CA PHE A 113 0.17 -10.25 -10.46
C PHE A 113 0.44 -9.55 -11.78
N SER A 114 -0.06 -10.12 -12.87
CA SER A 114 0.05 -9.53 -14.21
C SER A 114 -1.35 -9.23 -14.71
N TRP A 115 -1.61 -7.98 -15.08
CA TRP A 115 -2.90 -7.56 -15.61
C TRP A 115 -2.72 -6.70 -16.86
N ASP A 116 -3.76 -6.64 -17.69
CA ASP A 116 -3.78 -5.78 -18.86
C ASP A 116 -3.78 -4.30 -18.45
N THR A 117 -3.03 -3.48 -19.17
CA THR A 117 -2.91 -2.04 -18.90
C THR A 117 -4.01 -1.22 -19.56
N TYR A 118 -5.13 -1.84 -19.94
CA TYR A 118 -6.20 -1.20 -20.72
C TYR A 118 -6.70 0.10 -20.08
N VAL A 119 -7.04 0.06 -18.78
CA VAL A 119 -7.52 1.25 -18.06
C VAL A 119 -6.40 2.30 -17.95
N LEU A 120 -5.19 1.86 -17.61
CA LEU A 120 -4.01 2.71 -17.49
C LEU A 120 -3.72 3.51 -18.77
N LYS A 121 -3.79 2.84 -19.92
CA LYS A 121 -3.59 3.45 -21.24
C LYS A 121 -4.78 4.32 -21.66
N ARG A 122 -6.01 3.87 -21.42
CA ARG A 122 -7.22 4.57 -21.90
C ARG A 122 -7.53 5.86 -21.12
N GLU A 123 -7.11 5.94 -19.86
CA GLU A 123 -7.31 7.11 -18.99
C GLU A 123 -6.04 7.96 -18.86
N ASP A 124 -5.03 7.71 -19.70
CA ASP A 124 -3.75 8.42 -19.73
C ASP A 124 -3.11 8.55 -18.34
N ILE A 125 -3.02 7.43 -17.61
CA ILE A 125 -2.51 7.41 -16.24
C ILE A 125 -0.98 7.41 -16.26
N PRO A 126 -0.27 8.44 -15.79
CA PRO A 126 1.19 8.47 -15.87
C PRO A 126 1.82 7.29 -15.10
N ALA A 127 2.78 6.60 -15.70
CA ALA A 127 3.43 5.44 -15.08
C ALA A 127 4.17 5.79 -13.78
N ASP A 128 4.64 7.03 -13.67
CA ASP A 128 5.25 7.64 -12.49
C ASP A 128 4.26 8.16 -11.45
N SER A 129 2.95 8.10 -11.72
CA SER A 129 1.88 8.40 -10.75
C SER A 129 1.40 7.16 -9.99
N LEU A 130 1.80 5.95 -10.38
CA LEU A 130 1.37 4.72 -9.71
C LEU A 130 2.00 4.57 -8.32
N ARG A 131 1.15 4.32 -7.33
CA ARG A 131 1.47 4.19 -5.90
C ARG A 131 0.99 2.84 -5.41
N ALA A 132 1.89 2.05 -4.85
CA ALA A 132 1.58 0.70 -4.41
C ALA A 132 1.99 0.48 -2.96
N LEU A 133 1.04 0.00 -2.17
CA LEU A 133 1.25 -0.33 -0.78
C LEU A 133 0.80 -1.76 -0.55
N ALA A 134 1.72 -2.57 -0.01
CA ALA A 134 1.43 -3.92 0.42
C ALA A 134 1.85 -4.12 1.88
N TYR A 135 1.15 -5.04 2.55
CA TYR A 135 1.47 -5.46 3.89
C TYR A 135 0.98 -6.89 4.16
N PHE A 136 1.63 -7.54 5.11
CA PHE A 136 1.16 -8.77 5.72
C PHE A 136 0.66 -8.47 7.13
N ASN A 137 -0.44 -9.12 7.54
CA ASN A 137 -0.89 -9.08 8.93
C ASN A 137 -0.25 -10.23 9.70
N LEU A 138 0.55 -9.90 10.72
CA LEU A 138 1.14 -10.85 11.66
C LEU A 138 0.50 -10.62 13.03
N GLY A 139 -0.59 -11.33 13.30
CA GLY A 139 -1.41 -11.06 14.48
C GLY A 139 -2.03 -9.66 14.40
N SER A 140 -1.72 -8.79 15.35
CA SER A 140 -2.20 -7.41 15.39
C SER A 140 -1.30 -6.40 14.67
N GLU A 141 -0.12 -6.81 14.21
CA GLU A 141 0.84 -5.93 13.54
C GLU A 141 0.74 -6.07 12.01
N SER A 142 0.65 -4.93 11.31
CA SER A 142 0.80 -4.91 9.85
C SER A 142 2.26 -4.60 9.50
N VAL A 143 2.91 -5.53 8.81
CA VAL A 143 4.29 -5.38 8.35
C VAL A 143 4.28 -5.08 6.87
N HIS A 144 4.77 -3.90 6.50
CA HIS A 144 4.85 -3.49 5.11
C HIS A 144 5.92 -4.26 4.34
N ILE A 145 5.66 -4.47 3.07
CA ILE A 145 6.57 -5.13 2.12
C ILE A 145 6.59 -4.27 0.86
N PRO A 146 7.75 -4.04 0.21
CA PRO A 146 7.77 -3.27 -1.01
C PRO A 146 6.99 -3.97 -2.11
N VAL A 147 6.31 -3.17 -2.93
CA VAL A 147 5.75 -3.63 -4.19
C VAL A 147 6.73 -3.30 -5.31
N ILE A 148 7.15 -4.31 -6.06
CA ILE A 148 7.97 -4.15 -7.25
C ILE A 148 7.02 -3.98 -8.44
N LEU A 149 7.12 -2.85 -9.13
CA LEU A 149 6.28 -2.52 -10.29
C LEU A 149 7.13 -2.38 -11.55
N GLY A 150 6.90 -3.23 -12.54
CA GLY A 150 7.75 -3.32 -13.72
C GLY A 150 9.13 -3.88 -13.36
N ASN A 151 10.19 -3.15 -13.71
CA ASN A 151 11.56 -3.51 -13.36
C ASN A 151 11.99 -2.89 -12.02
N THR A 152 13.06 -3.42 -11.43
CA THR A 152 13.68 -2.78 -10.27
C THR A 152 14.32 -1.44 -10.66
N SER A 153 14.19 -0.43 -9.79
CA SER A 153 14.90 0.85 -9.91
C SER A 153 16.18 0.90 -9.06
N GLY A 154 16.47 -0.15 -8.30
CA GLY A 154 17.59 -0.19 -7.36
C GLY A 154 17.40 0.63 -6.09
N LYS A 155 16.24 1.25 -5.87
CA LYS A 155 15.92 2.03 -4.68
C LYS A 155 14.45 1.90 -4.28
N TYR A 156 14.18 2.11 -3.00
CA TYR A 156 12.82 2.27 -2.48
C TYR A 156 12.29 3.66 -2.79
N GLU A 157 10.99 3.75 -3.08
CA GLU A 157 10.19 4.97 -3.13
C GLU A 157 9.12 4.89 -2.04
N PHE A 158 9.27 5.72 -1.02
CA PHE A 158 8.27 5.93 0.03
C PHE A 158 7.46 7.16 -0.34
N VAL A 159 6.15 7.01 -0.48
CA VAL A 159 5.28 8.13 -0.85
C VAL A 159 4.24 8.36 0.23
N PHE A 160 4.22 9.58 0.75
CA PHE A 160 3.19 10.07 1.64
C PHE A 160 2.25 11.00 0.88
N TYR A 161 0.96 10.99 1.21
CA TYR A 161 0.01 11.96 0.73
C TYR A 161 -0.56 12.77 1.88
N THR A 162 -0.69 14.08 1.68
CA THR A 162 -1.43 14.98 2.55
C THR A 162 -2.12 16.08 1.73
N PRO A 163 -3.43 16.34 1.94
CA PRO A 163 -4.09 17.46 1.28
C PRO A 163 -3.67 18.82 1.86
N SER A 164 -3.18 18.84 3.11
CA SER A 164 -2.62 20.04 3.75
C SER A 164 -1.12 20.12 3.56
N ARG A 165 -0.55 21.34 3.68
CA ARG A 165 0.91 21.50 3.70
C ARG A 165 1.47 20.76 4.92
N ALA A 166 2.60 20.09 4.77
CA ALA A 166 3.29 19.44 5.87
C ALA A 166 4.80 19.62 5.74
N LYS A 167 5.47 19.87 6.88
CA LYS A 167 6.94 19.86 7.00
C LYS A 167 7.35 18.55 7.65
N PHE A 168 8.23 17.79 7.02
CA PHE A 168 8.73 16.52 7.55
C PHE A 168 10.07 16.77 8.24
N SER A 169 10.03 17.14 9.53
CA SER A 169 11.24 17.34 10.34
C SER A 169 12.03 16.05 10.55
N THR A 170 11.36 14.90 10.41
CA THR A 170 12.01 13.58 10.50
C THR A 170 11.46 12.66 9.41
N PHE A 171 12.38 12.08 8.66
CA PHE A 171 12.18 10.88 7.85
C PHE A 171 13.42 10.02 8.08
N GLU A 172 13.27 8.94 8.84
CA GLU A 172 14.37 8.08 9.25
C GLU A 172 14.03 6.61 9.05
N ILE A 173 15.02 5.84 8.65
CA ILE A 173 14.94 4.39 8.63
C ILE A 173 15.83 3.87 9.75
N LEU A 174 15.23 3.08 10.63
CA LEU A 174 15.84 2.52 11.82
C LEU A 174 15.95 0.99 11.69
N ARG A 175 17.02 0.43 12.24
CA ARG A 175 17.20 -1.01 12.46
C ARG A 175 17.61 -1.22 13.90
N ASP A 176 16.88 -2.04 14.64
CA ASP A 176 17.13 -2.31 16.06
C ASP A 176 17.26 -1.00 16.87
N GLY A 177 16.38 -0.03 16.57
CA GLY A 177 16.39 1.32 17.16
C GLY A 177 17.51 2.25 16.69
N LYS A 178 18.46 1.78 15.88
CA LYS A 178 19.57 2.60 15.34
C LYS A 178 19.24 3.14 13.97
N ARG A 179 19.47 4.43 13.77
CA ARG A 179 19.28 5.09 12.47
C ARG A 179 20.30 4.61 11.44
N VAL A 180 19.80 4.07 10.34
CA VAL A 180 20.61 3.64 9.18
C VAL A 180 20.48 4.60 7.99
N TYR A 181 19.43 5.42 7.94
CA TYR A 181 19.20 6.42 6.90
C TYR A 181 18.35 7.57 7.44
N SER A 182 18.57 8.77 6.91
CA SER A 182 17.79 9.97 7.24
C SER A 182 17.73 10.90 6.03
N SER A 183 16.56 11.45 5.76
CA SER A 183 16.38 12.45 4.70
C SER A 183 15.19 13.35 4.99
N PRO A 184 15.27 14.22 6.02
CA PRO A 184 14.17 15.13 6.36
C PRO A 184 13.88 16.11 5.20
N LEU A 185 12.63 16.59 5.15
CA LEU A 185 12.20 17.64 4.23
C LEU A 185 11.60 18.80 5.02
N ASN A 186 12.44 19.81 5.26
CA ASN A 186 12.06 20.96 6.08
C ASN A 186 11.19 21.98 5.33
N ASN A 187 11.06 21.87 4.01
CA ASN A 187 10.17 22.72 3.23
C ASN A 187 8.75 22.15 3.22
N ALA A 188 7.76 22.98 3.55
CA ALA A 188 6.37 22.55 3.62
C ALA A 188 5.82 22.23 2.23
N ARG A 189 5.30 21.01 2.04
CA ARG A 189 4.70 20.54 0.77
C ARG A 189 3.32 19.93 1.01
N SER A 190 2.48 19.94 0.00
CA SER A 190 1.19 19.26 -0.04
C SER A 190 1.12 18.31 -1.23
N GLY A 191 0.13 17.43 -1.26
CA GLY A 191 0.02 16.39 -2.28
C GLY A 191 0.91 15.20 -1.94
N GLU A 192 1.55 14.64 -2.96
CA GLU A 192 2.48 13.51 -2.80
C GLU A 192 3.89 14.01 -2.42
N ILE A 193 4.43 13.48 -1.33
CA ILE A 193 5.82 13.70 -0.89
C ILE A 193 6.56 12.38 -1.03
N VAL A 194 7.57 12.37 -1.90
CA VAL A 194 8.40 11.21 -2.22
C VAL A 194 9.72 11.28 -1.47
N PHE A 195 10.08 10.18 -0.81
CA PHE A 195 11.40 9.93 -0.25
C PHE A 195 11.99 8.68 -0.89
N THR A 196 13.29 8.66 -1.12
CA THR A 196 13.96 7.51 -1.72
C THR A 196 15.07 6.99 -0.83
N TRP A 197 15.23 5.67 -0.76
CA TRP A 197 16.35 5.05 -0.05
C TRP A 197 17.00 3.98 -0.92
N ASP A 198 18.31 4.12 -1.16
CA ASP A 198 19.13 3.04 -1.72
C ASP A 198 19.57 2.11 -0.59
N GLY A 199 18.82 1.02 -0.44
CA GLY A 199 19.08 -0.01 0.58
C GLY A 199 20.04 -1.11 0.13
N ARG A 200 20.72 -1.01 -1.02
CA ARG A 200 21.49 -2.15 -1.58
C ARG A 200 22.62 -2.65 -0.68
N ASN A 201 23.16 -1.78 0.18
CA ASN A 201 24.23 -2.09 1.13
C ASN A 201 23.71 -2.38 2.55
N ALA A 202 22.40 -2.28 2.78
CA ALA A 202 21.80 -2.61 4.06
C ALA A 202 21.53 -4.12 4.13
N SER A 203 21.72 -4.72 5.31
CA SER A 203 21.48 -6.15 5.50
C SER A 203 20.00 -6.47 5.44
N ALA A 204 19.62 -7.67 4.99
CA ALA A 204 18.22 -8.09 5.02
C ALA A 204 17.65 -8.09 6.46
N GLY A 205 16.33 -7.91 6.57
CA GLY A 205 15.57 -7.98 7.82
C GLY A 205 14.52 -6.89 7.95
N ARG A 206 13.97 -6.80 9.15
CA ARG A 206 12.92 -5.84 9.53
C ARG A 206 13.51 -4.48 9.90
N TYR A 207 12.85 -3.43 9.43
CA TYR A 207 13.20 -2.04 9.66
C TYR A 207 11.97 -1.25 10.11
N GLU A 208 12.22 -0.09 10.72
CA GLU A 208 11.18 0.89 11.04
C GLU A 208 11.41 2.15 10.22
N LEU A 209 10.36 2.63 9.57
CA LEU A 209 10.27 3.98 9.04
C LEU A 209 9.67 4.88 10.13
N HIS A 210 10.48 5.78 10.68
CA HIS A 210 10.04 6.78 11.65
C HIS A 210 9.86 8.13 10.97
N ILE A 211 8.67 8.69 11.10
CA ILE A 211 8.36 10.02 10.57
C ILE A 211 7.81 10.95 11.65
N VAL A 212 8.25 12.19 11.59
CA VAL A 212 7.71 13.32 12.36
C VAL A 212 7.44 14.44 11.36
N ALA A 213 6.20 14.91 11.36
CA ALA A 213 5.75 15.98 10.50
C ALA A 213 4.88 16.97 11.26
N ASN A 214 4.88 18.23 10.81
CA ASN A 214 3.94 19.25 11.25
C ASN A 214 3.01 19.57 10.09
N ILE A 215 1.74 19.20 10.22
CA ILE A 215 0.69 19.45 9.23
C ILE A 215 0.14 20.85 9.48
N GLU A 216 0.00 21.67 8.44
CA GLU A 216 -0.46 23.06 8.48
C GLU A 216 -1.79 23.19 7.71
N PRO A 217 -2.96 22.81 8.30
CA PRO A 217 -4.25 22.97 7.63
C PRO A 217 -4.64 24.45 7.49
N LYS A 218 -5.39 24.78 6.43
CA LYS A 218 -5.81 26.16 6.18
C LYS A 218 -6.72 26.67 7.32
N GLY A 219 -6.33 27.79 7.93
CA GLY A 219 -7.13 28.43 8.97
C GLY A 219 -7.15 27.70 10.32
N GLN A 220 -6.28 26.71 10.52
CA GLN A 220 -6.14 25.98 11.78
C GLN A 220 -4.68 26.00 12.27
N PRO A 221 -4.44 25.82 13.58
CA PRO A 221 -3.09 25.63 14.09
C PRO A 221 -2.40 24.41 13.46
N ALA A 222 -1.08 24.47 13.38
CA ALA A 222 -0.29 23.33 12.94
C ALA A 222 -0.49 22.14 13.90
N GLN A 223 -0.61 20.94 13.35
CA GLN A 223 -0.85 19.70 14.08
C GLN A 223 0.38 18.80 13.96
N PRO A 224 1.00 18.38 15.08
CA PRO A 224 2.09 17.43 15.04
C PRO A 224 1.57 16.05 14.61
N PHE A 225 2.37 15.36 13.84
CA PHE A 225 2.12 14.02 13.37
C PHE A 225 3.38 13.19 13.57
N GLU A 226 3.26 12.08 14.30
CA GLU A 226 4.33 11.11 14.46
C GLU A 226 3.77 9.70 14.21
N ARG A 227 4.48 8.95 13.36
CA ARG A 227 4.17 7.54 13.10
C ARG A 227 5.43 6.73 12.87
N ARG A 228 5.32 5.45 13.17
CA ARG A 228 6.28 4.42 12.83
C ARG A 228 5.59 3.39 11.95
N PHE A 229 6.25 3.00 10.87
CA PHE A 229 5.79 1.93 9.99
C PHE A 229 6.87 0.86 9.96
N VAL A 230 6.48 -0.38 10.24
CA VAL A 230 7.40 -1.51 10.16
C VAL A 230 7.40 -2.03 8.74
N PHE A 231 8.58 -2.27 8.17
CA PHE A 231 8.70 -2.84 6.84
C PHE A 231 9.86 -3.82 6.72
N GLU A 232 9.73 -4.79 5.82
CA GLU A 232 10.81 -5.73 5.50
C GLU A 232 11.70 -5.18 4.38
N HIS A 233 12.99 -5.50 4.50
CA HIS A 233 14.01 -5.15 3.52
C HIS A 233 14.86 -6.39 3.18
N ASN A 234 15.22 -6.49 1.90
CA ASN A 234 16.27 -7.39 1.43
C ASN A 234 17.00 -6.70 0.27
N PRO A 235 18.34 -6.58 0.30
CA PRO A 235 19.09 -5.92 -0.77
C PRO A 235 18.95 -6.63 -2.12
N ASN A 236 18.59 -7.91 -2.15
CA ASN A 236 18.38 -8.65 -3.40
C ASN A 236 17.10 -8.21 -4.16
N TRP A 237 16.16 -7.51 -3.52
CA TRP A 237 14.99 -6.96 -4.22
C TRP A 237 15.33 -5.68 -5.00
N LEU A 238 16.51 -5.11 -4.76
CA LEU A 238 17.02 -3.89 -5.40
C LEU A 238 18.06 -4.19 -6.49
N LYS A 239 18.27 -5.46 -6.85
CA LYS A 239 19.25 -5.88 -7.85
C LYS A 239 18.56 -6.25 -9.15
#